data_AF-A0A371R4S5-F1
#
_entry.id   AF-A0A371R4S5-F1
#
_cell.length_a   1.000
_cell.length_b   1.000
_cell.length_c   1.000
_cell.angle_alpha   90.00
_cell.angle_beta   90.00
_cell.angle_gamma   90.00
#
_symmetry.space_group_name_H-M   'P 1'
#
loop_
_entity.id
_entity.type
_entity.pdbx_description
1 polymer ?
#
loop_
_entity_poly.entity_id
_entity_poly.type
_entity_poly.pdbx_seq_one_letter_code
_entity_poly.pdbx_strand_id
1 'polypeptide(L)'
;MRVVYAPWRYRYIKSVGKGGCFLCSAAGEAGRDDENLVPYRGRHVFAILNKYPYTWGHVMVAPYRHISQFEEMTAEEWAEMIALAKKLVEAVSKLTGSRDFVIGLNIGRAAGAGLESHIHLHIIPKDTEVKADDLERELIKLTRELRALL
;
A
#
# COMPACT_ATOMS: atom_id res chain seq x y z
N MET A 1 2.79 -21.25 12.74
CA MET A 1 2.49 -19.83 12.50
C MET A 1 3.76 -19.02 12.80
N ARG A 2 4.35 -18.35 11.81
CA ARG A 2 5.55 -17.52 11.99
C ARG A 2 5.11 -16.12 12.41
N VAL A 3 5.59 -15.63 13.54
CA VAL A 3 5.24 -14.28 14.05
C VAL A 3 6.02 -13.24 13.25
N VAL A 4 5.31 -12.26 12.69
CA VAL A 4 5.94 -11.08 12.07
C VAL A 4 6.23 -10.07 13.19
N TYR A 5 7.51 -9.84 13.48
CA TYR A 5 7.93 -8.85 14.47
C TYR A 5 8.01 -7.46 13.80
N ALA A 6 7.17 -6.52 14.24
CA ALA A 6 7.03 -5.20 13.61
C ALA A 6 6.97 -4.05 14.65
N PRO A 7 8.05 -3.81 15.42
CA PRO A 7 8.08 -2.82 16.51
C PRO A 7 7.80 -1.37 16.04
N TRP A 8 8.16 -1.02 14.80
CA TRP A 8 7.86 0.30 14.21
C TRP A 8 6.35 0.60 14.14
N ARG A 9 5.50 -0.43 14.10
CA ARG A 9 4.03 -0.27 14.10
C ARG A 9 3.48 0.24 15.42
N TYR A 10 4.25 0.27 16.49
CA TYR A 10 3.82 0.88 17.75
C TYR A 10 3.47 2.38 17.58
N ARG A 11 4.23 3.10 16.74
CA ARG A 11 3.92 4.50 16.40
C ARG A 11 2.58 4.63 15.67
N TYR A 12 2.29 3.69 14.75
CA TYR A 12 1.00 3.63 14.06
C TYR A 12 -0.16 3.39 15.02
N ILE A 13 -0.07 2.39 15.88
CA ILE A 13 -1.14 2.07 16.85
C ILE A 13 -1.47 3.29 17.71
N LYS A 14 -0.46 4.09 18.07
CA LYS A 14 -0.65 5.36 18.81
C LYS A 14 -1.28 6.49 17.99
N SER A 15 -1.22 6.45 16.67
CA SER A 15 -1.80 7.47 15.76
C SER A 15 -3.15 7.07 15.16
N VAL A 16 -3.57 5.80 15.30
CA VAL A 16 -4.89 5.32 14.83
C VAL A 16 -6.00 6.18 15.43
N GLY A 17 -6.88 6.70 14.58
CA GLY A 17 -8.01 7.56 14.97
C GLY A 17 -7.73 9.07 15.02
N LYS A 18 -6.50 9.52 14.73
CA LYS A 18 -6.15 10.94 14.64
C LYS A 18 -5.80 11.32 13.21
N GLY A 19 -6.80 11.65 12.38
CA GLY A 19 -6.58 12.23 11.04
C GLY A 19 -7.63 11.83 10.00
N GLY A 20 -7.68 12.59 8.90
CA GLY A 20 -8.50 12.26 7.73
C GLY A 20 -7.95 11.08 6.92
N CYS A 21 -8.54 10.83 5.75
CA CYS A 21 -8.11 9.74 4.87
C CYS A 21 -6.76 10.03 4.22
N PHE A 22 -5.71 9.31 4.63
CA PHE A 22 -4.36 9.48 4.08
C PHE A 22 -4.28 9.13 2.58
N LEU A 23 -5.15 8.23 2.09
CA LEU A 23 -5.24 7.90 0.67
C LEU A 23 -5.77 9.09 -0.13
N CYS A 24 -6.79 9.80 0.36
CA CYS A 24 -7.28 11.02 -0.28
C CYS A 24 -6.24 12.15 -0.24
N SER A 25 -5.54 12.33 0.88
CA SER A 25 -4.45 13.30 0.98
C SER A 25 -3.36 13.02 -0.06
N ALA A 26 -2.88 11.78 -0.12
CA ALA A 26 -1.87 11.37 -1.10
C ALA A 26 -2.38 11.52 -2.54
N ALA A 27 -3.64 11.16 -2.81
CA ALA A 27 -4.26 11.31 -4.12
C ALA A 27 -4.30 12.78 -4.59
N GLY A 28 -4.62 13.73 -3.70
CA GLY A 28 -4.74 15.15 -4.01
C GLY A 28 -3.42 15.90 -4.17
N GLU A 29 -2.30 15.34 -3.71
CA GLU A 29 -0.97 15.98 -3.70
C GLU A 29 -0.03 15.39 -4.77
N ALA A 30 -0.41 15.44 -6.05
CA ALA A 30 0.36 14.85 -7.17
C ALA A 30 1.80 15.41 -7.34
N GLY A 31 2.12 16.56 -6.74
CA GLY A 31 3.48 17.12 -6.73
C GLY A 31 4.41 16.56 -5.66
N ARG A 32 3.93 15.67 -4.79
CA ARG A 32 4.64 15.15 -3.60
C ARG A 32 4.64 13.63 -3.54
N ASP A 33 4.74 12.99 -4.69
CA ASP A 33 4.63 11.53 -4.81
C ASP A 33 5.72 10.77 -4.06
N ASP A 34 6.92 11.35 -3.94
CA ASP A 34 8.01 10.75 -3.16
C ASP A 34 7.67 10.78 -1.66
N GLU A 35 7.26 11.93 -1.13
CA GLU A 35 6.89 12.11 0.27
C GLU A 35 5.63 11.33 0.65
N ASN A 36 4.69 11.23 -0.28
CA ASN A 36 3.45 10.47 -0.12
C ASN A 36 3.60 8.99 -0.46
N LEU A 37 4.80 8.54 -0.83
CA LEU A 37 5.14 7.16 -1.15
C LEU A 37 4.30 6.57 -2.30
N VAL A 38 3.95 7.37 -3.30
CA VAL A 38 3.15 7.03 -4.48
C VAL A 38 4.08 6.69 -5.65
N PRO A 39 4.31 5.39 -5.96
CA PRO A 39 5.15 5.02 -7.10
C PRO A 39 4.39 5.09 -8.44
N TYR A 40 3.06 5.07 -8.45
CA TYR A 40 2.27 5.00 -9.68
C TYR A 40 0.90 5.64 -9.54
N ARG A 41 0.49 6.38 -10.58
CA ARG A 41 -0.83 6.98 -10.73
C ARG A 41 -1.46 6.49 -12.03
N GLY A 42 -2.57 5.76 -11.91
CA GLY A 42 -3.40 5.33 -13.03
C GLY A 42 -4.53 6.30 -13.29
N ARG A 43 -5.53 5.86 -14.06
CA ARG A 43 -6.72 6.63 -14.42
C ARG A 43 -7.78 6.63 -13.31
N HIS A 44 -8.07 5.48 -12.73
CA HIS A 44 -9.09 5.26 -11.71
C HIS A 44 -8.48 4.91 -10.35
N VAL A 45 -7.27 4.35 -10.34
CA VAL A 45 -6.55 3.89 -9.14
C VAL A 45 -5.12 4.42 -9.10
N PHE A 46 -4.51 4.37 -7.92
CA PHE A 46 -3.09 4.66 -7.72
C PHE A 46 -2.47 3.64 -6.75
N ALA A 47 -1.15 3.50 -6.82
CA ALA A 47 -0.39 2.68 -5.90
C ALA A 47 0.27 3.54 -4.82
N ILE A 48 0.43 3.01 -3.61
CA ILE A 48 1.09 3.68 -2.49
C ILE A 48 1.77 2.66 -1.58
N LEU A 49 2.99 2.93 -1.13
CA LEU A 49 3.63 2.07 -0.12
C LEU A 49 2.94 2.25 1.23
N ASN A 50 2.86 1.16 2.00
CA ASN A 50 2.40 1.25 3.37
C ASN A 50 3.50 1.86 4.24
N LYS A 51 3.23 3.03 4.87
CA LYS A 51 4.15 3.70 5.81
C LYS A 51 4.54 2.83 7.02
N TYR A 52 3.71 1.84 7.35
CA TYR A 52 3.92 0.89 8.44
C TYR A 52 3.85 -0.54 7.91
N PRO A 53 4.82 -0.94 7.06
CA PRO A 53 4.76 -2.18 6.31
C PRO A 53 4.73 -3.40 7.24
N TYR A 54 4.03 -4.47 6.83
CA TYR A 54 4.11 -5.77 7.51
C TYR A 54 5.44 -6.44 7.21
N THR A 55 5.87 -6.35 5.95
CA THR A 55 7.10 -6.90 5.40
C THR A 55 7.66 -5.90 4.37
N TRP A 56 8.95 -5.97 4.08
CA TRP A 56 9.59 -5.05 3.15
C TRP A 56 9.02 -5.23 1.74
N GLY A 57 8.59 -4.14 1.09
CA GLY A 57 7.88 -4.17 -0.19
C GLY A 57 6.35 -4.13 -0.11
N HIS A 58 5.77 -3.94 1.09
CA HIS A 58 4.31 -3.82 1.24
C HIS A 58 3.77 -2.57 0.53
N VAL A 59 3.04 -2.82 -0.55
CA VAL A 59 2.38 -1.80 -1.39
C VAL A 59 0.86 -2.01 -1.37
N MET A 60 0.12 -0.93 -1.57
CA MET A 60 -1.34 -0.91 -1.62
C MET A 60 -1.81 -0.26 -2.92
N VAL A 61 -2.98 -0.68 -3.41
CA VAL A 61 -3.67 -0.06 -4.55
C VAL A 61 -5.03 0.43 -4.09
N ALA A 62 -5.36 1.69 -4.38
CA ALA A 62 -6.63 2.31 -3.97
C ALA A 62 -7.26 3.09 -5.12
N PRO A 63 -8.61 3.16 -5.20
CA PRO A 63 -9.28 4.06 -6.12
C PRO A 63 -9.10 5.52 -5.67
N TYR A 64 -9.17 6.45 -6.62
CA TYR A 64 -9.20 7.88 -6.29
C TYR A 64 -10.49 8.28 -5.54
N ARG A 65 -11.61 7.61 -5.87
CA ARG A 65 -12.88 7.80 -5.18
C ARG A 65 -12.78 7.34 -3.72
N HIS A 66 -13.32 8.14 -2.81
CA HIS A 66 -13.44 7.79 -1.39
C HIS A 66 -14.66 6.88 -1.20
N ILE A 67 -14.46 5.58 -1.36
CA ILE A 67 -15.48 4.54 -1.15
C ILE A 67 -14.92 3.49 -0.21
N SER A 68 -15.80 2.86 0.57
CA SER A 68 -15.39 1.95 1.65
C SER A 68 -15.80 0.50 1.38
N GLN A 69 -16.89 0.30 0.65
CA GLN A 69 -17.48 -1.01 0.43
C GLN A 69 -17.01 -1.61 -0.90
N PHE A 70 -16.99 -2.94 -0.93
CA PHE A 70 -16.50 -3.71 -2.06
C PHE A 70 -17.38 -3.53 -3.31
N GLU A 71 -18.70 -3.45 -3.11
CA GLU A 71 -19.73 -3.32 -4.14
C GLU A 71 -19.83 -1.91 -4.74
N GLU A 72 -19.20 -0.89 -4.15
CA GLU A 72 -19.21 0.49 -4.65
C GLU A 72 -18.23 0.71 -5.82
N MET A 73 -17.26 -0.20 -5.97
CA MET A 73 -16.25 -0.19 -7.01
C MET A 73 -16.88 -0.47 -8.39
N THR A 74 -16.55 0.37 -9.36
CA THR A 74 -16.95 0.18 -10.76
C THR A 74 -16.16 -0.95 -11.43
N ALA A 75 -16.65 -1.45 -12.56
CA ALA A 75 -15.95 -2.47 -13.33
C ALA A 75 -14.58 -1.99 -13.82
N GLU A 76 -14.47 -0.72 -14.19
CA GLU A 76 -13.24 -0.07 -14.65
C GLU A 76 -12.23 0.07 -13.50
N GLU A 77 -12.67 0.48 -12.31
CA GLU A 77 -11.83 0.54 -11.11
C GLU A 77 -11.30 -0.85 -10.73
N TRP A 78 -12.15 -1.88 -10.79
CA TRP A 78 -11.72 -3.26 -10.55
C TRP A 78 -10.70 -3.75 -11.57
N ALA A 79 -10.98 -3.55 -12.85
CA ALA A 79 -10.09 -3.97 -13.92
C ALA A 79 -8.71 -3.30 -13.80
N GLU A 80 -8.67 -2.00 -13.55
CA GLU A 80 -7.40 -1.28 -13.39
C GLU A 80 -6.68 -1.66 -12.09
N MET A 81 -7.40 -1.84 -10.97
CA MET A 81 -6.82 -2.27 -9.70
C MET A 81 -6.10 -3.62 -9.86
N ILE A 82 -6.73 -4.60 -10.49
CA ILE A 82 -6.15 -5.93 -10.68
C ILE A 82 -5.00 -5.89 -11.70
N ALA A 83 -5.14 -5.13 -12.79
CA ALA A 83 -4.06 -4.96 -13.76
C ALA A 83 -2.81 -4.32 -13.12
N LEU A 84 -3.00 -3.29 -12.29
CA LEU A 84 -1.93 -2.64 -11.55
C LEU A 84 -1.33 -3.56 -10.49
N ALA A 85 -2.16 -4.33 -9.78
CA ALA A 85 -1.69 -5.30 -8.79
C ALA A 85 -0.75 -6.34 -9.42
N LYS A 86 -1.07 -6.85 -10.61
CA LYS A 86 -0.19 -7.76 -11.36
C LYS A 86 1.18 -7.13 -11.63
N LYS A 87 1.22 -5.90 -12.13
CA LYS A 87 2.48 -5.17 -12.38
C LYS A 87 3.29 -4.97 -11.09
N LEU A 88 2.62 -4.61 -10.00
CA LEU A 88 3.26 -4.40 -8.71
C LEU A 88 3.85 -5.69 -8.14
N VAL A 89 3.18 -6.83 -8.26
CA VAL A 89 3.74 -8.13 -7.86
C VAL A 89 5.04 -8.43 -8.60
N GLU A 90 5.08 -8.20 -9.91
CA GLU A 90 6.29 -8.39 -10.73
C GLU A 90 7.41 -7.43 -10.31
N ALA A 91 7.10 -6.14 -10.13
CA ALA A 91 8.08 -5.13 -9.72
C ALA A 91 8.62 -5.38 -8.29
N VAL A 92 7.74 -5.65 -7.33
CA VAL A 92 8.13 -5.95 -5.94
C VAL A 92 8.95 -7.25 -5.88
N SER A 93 8.61 -8.27 -6.66
CA SER A 93 9.40 -9.50 -6.74
C SER A 93 10.83 -9.23 -7.22
N LYS A 94 11.01 -8.39 -8.25
CA LYS A 94 12.34 -7.97 -8.73
C LYS A 94 13.16 -7.23 -7.68
N LEU A 95 12.54 -6.32 -6.92
CA LEU A 95 13.24 -5.49 -5.93
C LEU A 95 13.54 -6.22 -4.62
N THR A 96 12.69 -7.15 -4.21
CA THR A 96 12.78 -7.80 -2.90
C THR A 96 13.29 -9.24 -2.95
N GLY A 97 13.30 -9.86 -4.13
CA GLY A 97 13.56 -11.28 -4.30
C GLY A 97 12.41 -12.19 -3.85
N SER A 98 11.32 -11.64 -3.31
CA SER A 98 10.17 -12.42 -2.85
C SER A 98 9.44 -13.10 -4.00
N ARG A 99 9.01 -14.35 -3.78
CA ARG A 99 8.19 -15.14 -4.71
C ARG A 99 6.77 -15.39 -4.19
N ASP A 100 6.55 -15.14 -2.90
CA ASP A 100 5.32 -15.47 -2.19
C ASP A 100 4.64 -14.17 -1.74
N PHE A 101 3.33 -14.06 -1.97
CA PHE A 101 2.59 -12.83 -1.70
C PHE A 101 1.26 -13.13 -1.00
N VAL A 102 0.87 -12.25 -0.07
CA VAL A 102 -0.52 -12.12 0.34
C VAL A 102 -1.11 -10.92 -0.41
N ILE A 103 -2.16 -11.18 -1.19
CA ILE A 103 -2.89 -10.17 -1.93
C ILE A 103 -4.33 -10.20 -1.42
N GLY A 104 -4.84 -9.08 -0.91
CA GLY A 104 -6.16 -9.10 -0.27
C GLY A 104 -6.68 -7.75 0.21
N LEU A 105 -7.99 -7.75 0.53
CA LEU A 105 -8.75 -6.60 1.01
C LEU A 105 -9.29 -6.92 2.40
N ASN A 106 -9.28 -5.93 3.29
CA ASN A 106 -9.99 -6.00 4.56
C ASN A 106 -11.13 -4.98 4.51
N ILE A 107 -12.39 -5.45 4.58
CA ILE A 107 -13.58 -4.59 4.54
C ILE A 107 -14.22 -4.53 5.92
N GLY A 108 -14.28 -3.32 6.49
CA GLY A 108 -14.82 -3.06 7.83
C GLY A 108 -13.87 -3.39 8.99
N ARG A 109 -14.14 -2.80 10.16
CA ARG A 109 -13.31 -2.90 11.36
C ARG A 109 -13.01 -4.34 11.78
N ALA A 110 -14.03 -5.19 11.79
CA ALA A 110 -13.93 -6.56 12.27
C ALA A 110 -13.00 -7.42 11.40
N ALA A 111 -12.86 -7.08 10.11
CA ALA A 111 -11.92 -7.72 9.20
C ALA A 111 -10.47 -7.22 9.37
N GLY A 112 -10.22 -6.26 10.27
CA GLY A 112 -8.89 -5.68 10.50
C GLY A 112 -8.50 -4.60 9.50
N ALA A 113 -9.47 -3.88 8.92
CA ALA A 113 -9.19 -2.70 8.10
C ALA A 113 -8.53 -1.61 8.95
N GLY A 114 -7.30 -1.22 8.58
CA GLY A 114 -6.58 -0.14 9.27
C GLY A 114 -7.11 1.26 8.94
N LEU A 115 -7.74 1.40 7.78
CA LEU A 115 -8.50 2.56 7.34
C LEU A 115 -9.84 2.04 6.80
N GLU A 116 -10.89 2.20 7.60
CA GLU A 116 -12.20 1.62 7.30
C GLU A 116 -12.97 2.39 6.22
N SER A 117 -12.68 3.68 6.05
CA SER A 117 -13.48 4.57 5.19
C SER A 117 -13.05 4.56 3.71
N HIS A 118 -11.92 3.94 3.36
CA HIS A 118 -11.40 3.93 2.00
C HIS A 118 -10.80 2.56 1.65
N ILE A 119 -11.42 1.86 0.72
CA ILE A 119 -11.01 0.54 0.24
C ILE A 119 -9.60 0.58 -0.39
N HIS A 120 -8.75 -0.41 -0.07
CA HIS A 120 -7.41 -0.53 -0.64
C HIS A 120 -6.91 -1.97 -0.62
N LEU A 121 -6.47 -2.45 -1.79
CA LEU A 121 -5.91 -3.79 -1.97
C LEU A 121 -4.48 -3.83 -1.47
N HIS A 122 -4.18 -4.74 -0.56
CA HIS A 122 -2.83 -5.00 -0.07
C HIS A 122 -2.09 -5.97 -0.97
N ILE A 123 -0.79 -5.71 -1.19
CA ILE A 123 0.17 -6.63 -1.81
C ILE A 123 1.35 -6.73 -0.85
N ILE A 124 1.43 -7.86 -0.14
CA ILE A 124 2.38 -8.08 0.96
C ILE A 124 3.33 -9.21 0.56
N PRO A 125 4.56 -8.92 0.14
CA PRO A 125 5.57 -9.95 -0.11
C PRO A 125 5.88 -10.72 1.18
N LYS A 126 6.20 -12.01 1.05
CA LYS A 126 6.60 -12.89 2.16
C LYS A 126 8.09 -13.17 2.11
N ASP A 127 8.59 -13.64 3.26
CA ASP A 127 10.02 -13.90 3.49
C ASP A 127 10.94 -12.69 3.24
N THR A 128 10.39 -11.48 3.39
CA THR A 128 11.13 -10.22 3.42
C THR A 128 11.03 -9.60 4.82
N GLU A 129 12.10 -8.92 5.23
CA GLU A 129 12.20 -8.29 6.54
C GLU A 129 12.43 -6.80 6.39
N VAL A 130 11.79 -5.99 7.24
CA VAL A 130 12.07 -4.56 7.29
C VAL A 130 13.33 -4.37 8.13
N LYS A 131 14.45 -4.10 7.44
CA LYS A 131 15.77 -3.82 8.04
C LYS A 131 16.19 -2.40 7.65
N ALA A 132 15.59 -1.41 8.30
CA ALA A 132 15.89 0.00 8.03
C ALA A 132 16.03 0.76 9.36
N ASP A 133 17.18 1.41 9.54
CA ASP A 133 17.40 2.35 10.65
C ASP A 133 16.56 3.61 10.46
N ASP A 134 16.50 4.11 9.21
CA ASP A 134 15.61 5.18 8.77
C ASP A 134 14.58 4.64 7.77
N LEU A 135 13.45 4.19 8.32
CA LEU A 135 12.36 3.61 7.53
C LEU A 135 11.78 4.60 6.50
N GLU A 136 11.72 5.89 6.83
CA GLU A 136 11.11 6.89 5.94
C GLU A 136 11.97 7.09 4.70
N ARG A 137 13.29 7.27 4.89
CA ARG A 137 14.24 7.40 3.79
C ARG A 137 14.25 6.17 2.88
N GLU A 138 14.26 4.97 3.46
CA GLU A 138 14.27 3.74 2.66
C GLU A 138 12.95 3.52 1.92
N LEU A 139 11.81 3.89 2.51
CA LEU A 139 10.52 3.85 1.79
C LEU A 139 10.50 4.81 0.60
N ILE A 140 11.01 6.04 0.74
CA ILE A 140 11.12 6.99 -0.38
C ILE A 140 12.00 6.41 -1.50
N LYS A 141 13.12 5.78 -1.13
CA LYS A 141 13.99 5.11 -2.09
C LYS A 141 13.25 3.99 -2.82
N LEU A 142 12.55 3.12 -2.09
CA LEU A 142 11.74 2.04 -2.66
C LEU A 142 10.62 2.57 -3.57
N THR A 143 9.98 3.69 -3.22
CA THR A 143 8.98 4.36 -4.07
C THR A 143 9.58 4.71 -5.44
N ARG A 144 10.79 5.28 -5.47
CA ARG A 144 11.48 5.65 -6.71
C ARG A 144 11.89 4.41 -7.53
N GLU A 145 12.38 3.38 -6.86
CA GLU A 145 12.75 2.11 -7.51
C GLU A 145 11.53 1.40 -8.13
N LEU A 146 10.40 1.38 -7.42
CA LEU A 146 9.14 0.86 -7.97
C LEU A 146 8.66 1.69 -9.16
N ARG A 147 8.70 3.02 -9.07
CA ARG A 147 8.31 3.90 -10.17
C ARG A 147 9.11 3.64 -11.44
N ALA A 148 10.40 3.33 -11.33
CA ALA A 148 11.25 3.01 -12.47
C ALA A 148 10.92 1.67 -13.15
N LEU A 149 10.11 0.81 -12.51
CA LEU A 149 9.75 -0.52 -13.00
C LEU A 149 8.30 -0.63 -13.53
N LEU A 150 7.48 0.43 -13.39
CA LEU A 150 6.03 0.43 -13.69
C LEU A 150 5.70 1.22 -14.96
#